data_AF-A0A439CW29-F1
#
_entry.id   AF-A0A439CW29-F1
#
_cell.length_a   1.000
_cell.length_b   1.000
_cell.length_c   1.000
_cell.angle_alpha   90.00
_cell.angle_beta   90.00
_cell.angle_gamma   90.00
#
_symmetry.space_group_name_H-M   'P 1'
#
loop_
_entity.id
_entity.type
_entity.pdbx_description
1 polymer ?
#
loop_
_entity_poly.entity_id
_entity_poly.type
_entity_poly.pdbx_seq_one_letter_code
_entity_poly.pdbx_strand_id
1 'polypeptide(L)'
;MAKAPAVMKAKADYGPLWSSEEQAIGQICSSNSMAANLAQCVKLVSQAAKAGAKAHKNSNEISHHHDTTIPSRENADTATTIQILFLPEASDYIGTSAAESISLARPISSSPFVTGLQAAAAQHNVAVHVGIHVPTEEKAQDPATPNPNPNPPLGSTTPTTPTKLANRTIYIQPNGAIHPTGSYDKIHLFDYATLRESASIAAGRCLVPPIPSPVGRLGSLICFDLRFPEPALHLTRSRTRDG
;
A
#
# COMPACT_ATOMS: atom_id res chain seq x y z
N MET A 1 7.11 20.90 -14.61
CA MET A 1 7.73 20.89 -13.26
C MET A 1 7.16 19.72 -12.48
N ALA A 2 7.98 18.77 -12.03
CA ALA A 2 7.51 17.69 -11.16
C ALA A 2 7.17 18.26 -9.77
N LYS A 3 6.01 17.90 -9.21
CA LYS A 3 5.59 18.35 -7.87
C LYS A 3 6.41 17.59 -6.83
N ALA A 4 6.95 18.29 -5.84
CA ALA A 4 7.73 17.65 -4.77
C ALA A 4 6.87 16.64 -3.99
N PRO A 5 7.46 15.54 -3.47
CA PRO A 5 6.73 14.59 -2.65
C PRO A 5 6.19 15.25 -1.38
N ALA A 6 4.94 14.96 -1.04
CA ALA A 6 4.23 15.58 0.07
C ALA A 6 3.49 14.54 0.91
N VAL A 7 3.41 14.79 2.22
CA VAL A 7 2.58 14.05 3.17
C VAL A 7 1.40 14.92 3.56
N MET A 8 0.18 14.42 3.39
CA MET A 8 -1.04 15.05 3.87
C MET A 8 -1.60 14.22 5.01
N LYS A 9 -1.91 14.86 6.16
CA LYS A 9 -2.66 14.20 7.23
C LYS A 9 -4.10 14.03 6.79
N ALA A 10 -4.66 12.84 7.02
CA ALA A 10 -6.08 12.60 6.91
C ALA A 10 -6.60 12.12 8.26
N LYS A 11 -7.67 12.76 8.74
CA LYS A 11 -8.36 12.40 9.97
C LYS A 11 -9.65 11.71 9.59
N ALA A 12 -9.92 10.54 10.14
CA ALA A 12 -11.23 9.93 10.07
C ALA A 12 -12.02 10.34 11.32
N ASP A 13 -13.06 11.17 11.16
CA ASP A 13 -13.91 11.58 12.27
C ASP A 13 -14.98 10.52 12.54
N TYR A 14 -14.74 9.65 13.54
CA TYR A 14 -15.67 8.59 13.96
C TYR A 14 -16.49 8.93 15.23
N GLY A 15 -16.59 10.20 15.61
CA GLY A 15 -17.33 10.64 16.80
C GLY A 15 -16.56 10.51 18.13
N PRO A 16 -17.14 10.95 19.25
CA PRO A 16 -16.42 11.29 20.49
C PRO A 16 -15.93 10.11 21.35
N LEU A 17 -15.99 8.87 20.86
CA LEU A 17 -15.75 7.64 21.64
C LEU A 17 -14.57 6.79 21.15
N TRP A 18 -13.84 7.21 20.11
CA TRP A 18 -12.71 6.46 19.55
C TRP A 18 -11.42 7.29 19.63
N SER A 19 -10.28 6.64 19.88
CA SER A 19 -8.96 7.29 19.92
C SER A 19 -8.68 7.99 18.58
N SER A 20 -7.89 9.06 18.61
CA SER A 20 -7.51 9.81 17.41
C SER A 20 -6.52 9.00 16.56
N GLU A 21 -7.04 8.06 15.77
CA GLU A 21 -6.30 7.26 14.80
C GLU A 21 -5.94 8.14 13.59
N GLU A 22 -4.67 8.54 13.46
CA GLU A 22 -4.23 9.35 12.31
C GLU A 22 -3.58 8.48 11.21
N GLN A 23 -3.94 8.79 9.98
CA GLN A 23 -3.35 8.24 8.77
C GLN A 23 -2.74 9.37 7.93
N ALA A 24 -1.79 9.00 7.07
CA ALA A 24 -1.16 9.90 6.13
C ALA A 24 -1.32 9.40 4.70
N ILE A 25 -1.46 10.34 3.76
CA ILE A 25 -1.42 10.08 2.33
C ILE A 25 -0.12 10.69 1.79
N GLY A 26 0.69 9.86 1.16
CA GLY A 26 1.89 10.27 0.44
C GLY A 26 1.56 10.51 -1.03
N GLN A 27 2.12 11.56 -1.61
CA GLN A 27 2.10 11.80 -3.04
C GLN A 27 3.52 11.77 -3.58
N ILE A 28 3.75 11.04 -4.68
CA ILE A 28 5.01 11.03 -5.43
C ILE A 28 4.74 11.20 -6.92
N CYS A 29 5.78 11.58 -7.66
CA CYS A 29 5.81 11.43 -9.11
C CYS A 29 6.73 10.24 -9.44
N SER A 30 6.15 9.07 -9.69
CA SER A 30 6.90 7.89 -10.08
C SER A 30 7.60 8.11 -11.42
N SER A 31 8.82 7.63 -11.50
CA SER A 31 9.64 7.54 -12.72
C SER A 31 9.90 6.08 -13.08
N ASN A 32 10.66 5.81 -14.14
CA ASN A 32 11.15 4.46 -14.45
C ASN A 32 12.34 4.03 -13.55
N SER A 33 12.77 4.86 -12.58
CA SER A 33 13.85 4.53 -11.65
C SER A 33 13.32 4.09 -10.29
N MET A 34 13.36 2.78 -10.06
CA MET A 34 12.96 2.16 -8.80
C MET A 34 13.73 2.71 -7.59
N ALA A 35 15.03 2.99 -7.75
CA ALA A 35 15.87 3.57 -6.69
C ALA A 35 15.46 5.02 -6.35
N ALA A 36 15.17 5.85 -7.37
CA ALA A 36 14.72 7.23 -7.16
C ALA A 36 13.35 7.26 -6.49
N ASN A 37 12.43 6.39 -6.90
CA ASN A 37 11.10 6.32 -6.31
C ASN A 37 11.16 5.78 -4.86
N LEU A 38 12.01 4.79 -4.58
CA LEU A 38 12.27 4.30 -3.22
C LEU A 38 12.75 5.45 -2.31
N ALA A 39 13.73 6.24 -2.77
CA ALA A 39 14.25 7.36 -1.99
C ALA A 39 13.16 8.39 -1.64
N GLN A 40 12.23 8.66 -2.57
CA GLN A 40 11.06 9.50 -2.30
C GLN A 40 10.14 8.87 -1.25
N CYS A 41 9.83 7.57 -1.37
CA CYS A 41 8.93 6.88 -0.45
C CYS A 41 9.51 6.76 0.96
N VAL A 42 10.79 6.42 1.12
CA VAL A 42 11.47 6.40 2.43
C VAL A 42 11.44 7.77 3.09
N LYS A 43 11.64 8.85 2.31
CA LYS A 43 11.50 10.22 2.82
C LYS A 43 10.08 10.49 3.32
N LEU A 44 9.05 10.03 2.61
CA LEU A 44 7.64 10.17 3.04
C LEU A 44 7.35 9.37 4.32
N VAL A 45 7.87 8.14 4.46
CA VAL A 45 7.75 7.35 5.69
C VAL A 45 8.36 8.10 6.88
N SER A 46 9.58 8.62 6.72
CA SER A 46 10.25 9.43 7.74
C SER A 46 9.46 10.70 8.10
N GLN A 47 8.87 11.36 7.10
CA GLN A 47 8.03 12.54 7.30
C GLN A 47 6.72 12.22 8.03
N ALA A 48 6.05 11.13 7.68
CA ALA A 48 4.83 10.66 8.34
C ALA A 48 5.11 10.37 9.83
N ALA A 49 6.20 9.66 10.13
CA ALA A 49 6.63 9.40 11.50
C ALA A 49 6.89 10.70 12.29
N LYS A 50 7.61 11.67 11.68
CA LYS A 50 7.87 12.97 12.30
C LYS A 50 6.60 13.81 12.48
N ALA A 51 5.62 13.71 11.57
CA ALA A 51 4.36 14.43 11.66
C ALA A 51 3.46 13.90 12.80
N GLY A 52 3.57 12.61 13.11
CA GLY A 52 3.04 12.04 14.36
C GLY A 52 3.78 12.60 15.59
N ALA A 53 5.12 12.67 15.54
CA ALA A 53 5.92 13.16 16.66
C ALA A 53 5.81 14.69 16.93
N LYS A 54 5.54 15.53 15.92
CA LYS A 54 5.49 17.01 16.08
C LYS A 54 4.24 17.53 16.79
N ALA A 55 3.15 16.76 16.87
CA ALA A 55 1.99 17.12 17.71
C ALA A 55 2.36 17.22 19.21
N HIS A 56 3.51 16.64 19.61
CA HIS A 56 4.01 16.58 20.97
C HIS A 56 4.71 17.86 21.48
N LYS A 57 5.07 18.83 20.61
CA LYS A 57 6.01 19.91 21.01
C LYS A 57 5.40 21.28 21.35
N ASN A 58 4.08 21.44 21.44
CA ASN A 58 3.44 22.76 21.61
C ASN A 58 2.71 23.01 22.94
N SER A 59 2.92 22.21 24.00
CA SER A 59 2.18 22.40 25.26
C SER A 59 2.97 22.91 26.47
N ASN A 60 4.26 23.26 26.36
CA ASN A 60 5.00 23.82 27.50
C ASN A 60 5.78 25.10 27.17
N GLU A 61 5.05 26.20 26.96
CA GLU A 61 5.52 27.53 27.39
C GLU A 61 4.40 28.17 28.23
N ILE A 62 4.32 27.77 29.50
CA ILE A 62 3.55 28.51 30.51
C ILE A 62 4.54 29.09 31.50
N SER A 63 4.47 30.42 31.58
CA SER A 63 5.26 31.35 32.36
C SER A 63 5.23 30.98 33.85
N HIS A 64 6.38 31.14 34.53
CA HIS A 64 6.50 31.00 35.98
C HIS A 64 5.60 32.00 36.72
N HIS A 65 4.44 31.56 37.21
CA HIS A 65 3.77 32.17 38.37
C HIS A 65 3.40 31.05 39.36
N HIS A 66 3.75 31.29 40.62
CA HIS A 66 3.71 30.35 41.73
C HIS A 66 2.28 30.31 42.29
N ASP A 67 1.57 29.18 42.18
CA ASP A 67 0.41 28.91 43.03
C ASP A 67 0.26 27.42 43.31
N THR A 68 0.12 27.10 44.59
CA THR A 68 0.05 25.75 45.17
C THR A 68 -1.41 25.36 45.38
N THR A 69 -1.99 24.60 44.46
CA THR A 69 -3.23 23.84 44.69
C THR A 69 -3.21 22.47 44.00
N ILE A 70 -3.77 21.49 44.71
CA ILE A 70 -3.91 20.04 44.44
C ILE A 70 -4.01 19.65 42.95
N PRO A 71 -3.27 18.64 42.44
CA PRO A 71 -3.41 18.21 41.06
C PRO A 71 -4.73 17.45 40.87
N SER A 72 -5.70 18.09 40.23
CA SER A 72 -6.77 17.40 39.52
C SER A 72 -6.17 16.50 38.45
N ARG A 73 -6.66 15.26 38.39
CA ARG A 73 -6.28 14.19 37.46
C ARG A 73 -6.29 14.72 36.01
N GLU A 74 -5.14 15.18 35.54
CA GLU A 74 -4.93 15.69 34.19
C GLU A 74 -5.26 14.58 33.19
N ASN A 75 -6.14 14.88 32.24
CA ASN A 75 -6.36 14.05 31.07
C ASN A 75 -5.01 13.86 30.38
N ALA A 76 -4.49 12.64 30.37
CA ALA A 76 -3.32 12.29 29.57
C ALA A 76 -3.62 12.65 28.11
N ASP A 77 -2.93 13.67 27.62
CA ASP A 77 -2.98 14.15 26.25
C ASP A 77 -2.56 12.99 25.33
N THR A 78 -3.54 12.28 24.75
CA THR A 78 -3.28 11.09 23.92
C THR A 78 -2.65 11.55 22.61
N ALA A 79 -1.33 11.48 22.54
CA ALA A 79 -0.53 11.88 21.38
C ALA A 79 -1.01 11.22 20.08
N THR A 80 -1.45 12.04 19.11
CA THR A 80 -1.78 11.61 17.75
C THR A 80 -0.51 11.16 17.01
N THR A 81 -0.31 9.85 16.87
CA THR A 81 0.76 9.26 16.07
C THR A 81 0.19 8.80 14.73
N ILE A 82 0.84 9.14 13.61
CA ILE A 82 0.48 8.57 12.30
C ILE A 82 0.82 7.09 12.32
N GLN A 83 -0.18 6.24 12.18
CA GLN A 83 0.00 4.78 12.29
C GLN A 83 0.18 4.12 10.92
N ILE A 84 -0.36 4.72 9.86
CA ILE A 84 -0.29 4.19 8.49
C ILE A 84 -0.01 5.32 7.47
N LEU A 85 0.90 5.05 6.53
CA LEU A 85 1.12 5.85 5.34
C LEU A 85 0.58 5.10 4.09
N PHE A 86 -0.32 5.75 3.36
CA PHE A 86 -0.81 5.28 2.06
C PHE A 86 -0.01 5.92 0.94
N LEU A 87 0.64 5.09 0.13
CA LEU A 87 1.40 5.49 -1.07
C LEU A 87 0.59 5.17 -2.34
N PRO A 88 0.81 5.90 -3.45
CA PRO A 88 0.05 5.70 -4.68
C PRO A 88 0.21 4.32 -5.33
N GLU A 89 -0.68 4.04 -6.28
CA GLU A 89 -0.49 2.99 -7.31
C GLU A 89 0.86 3.18 -8.02
N ALA A 90 1.50 2.07 -8.42
CA ALA A 90 2.74 2.09 -9.21
C ALA A 90 3.84 2.98 -8.59
N SER A 91 4.02 2.88 -7.27
CA SER A 91 5.03 3.65 -6.54
C SER A 91 6.45 3.13 -6.76
N ASP A 92 6.58 1.88 -7.21
CA ASP A 92 7.87 1.28 -7.55
C ASP A 92 8.46 1.89 -8.84
N TYR A 93 7.68 1.93 -9.92
CA TYR A 93 8.04 2.58 -11.18
C TYR A 93 6.85 2.82 -12.11
N ILE A 94 7.04 3.74 -13.06
CA ILE A 94 6.20 3.89 -14.25
C ILE A 94 7.09 3.72 -15.48
N GLY A 95 6.90 2.60 -16.19
CA GLY A 95 7.58 2.34 -17.45
C GLY A 95 6.96 3.12 -18.61
N THR A 96 7.74 3.35 -19.66
CA THR A 96 7.31 3.99 -20.91
C THR A 96 6.73 3.00 -21.93
N SER A 97 6.89 1.70 -21.69
CA SER A 97 6.34 0.62 -22.52
C SER A 97 6.06 -0.64 -21.69
N ALA A 98 5.24 -1.55 -22.23
CA ALA A 98 5.00 -2.86 -21.62
C ALA A 98 6.30 -3.65 -21.40
N ALA A 99 7.19 -3.67 -22.39
CA ALA A 99 8.47 -4.37 -22.33
C ALA A 99 9.40 -3.80 -21.26
N GLU A 100 9.46 -2.46 -21.12
CA GLU A 100 10.23 -1.82 -20.04
C GLU A 100 9.62 -2.14 -18.67
N SER A 101 8.30 -2.09 -18.53
CA SER A 101 7.65 -2.46 -17.27
C SER A 101 7.96 -3.90 -16.87
N ILE A 102 7.96 -4.84 -17.82
CA ILE A 102 8.29 -6.25 -17.55
C ILE A 102 9.77 -6.39 -17.12
N SER A 103 10.69 -5.66 -17.74
CA SER A 103 12.12 -5.76 -17.43
C SER A 103 12.48 -5.16 -16.05
N LEU A 104 11.77 -4.10 -15.64
CA LEU A 104 11.91 -3.45 -14.33
C LEU A 104 11.29 -4.26 -13.19
N ALA A 105 10.25 -5.05 -13.48
CA ALA A 105 9.51 -5.79 -12.47
C ALA A 105 10.41 -6.74 -11.68
N ARG A 106 10.16 -6.84 -10.38
CA ARG A 106 10.88 -7.75 -9.48
C ARG A 106 9.88 -8.48 -8.59
N PRO A 107 10.07 -9.78 -8.31
CA PRO A 107 9.32 -10.47 -7.27
C PRO A 107 9.39 -9.72 -5.93
N ILE A 108 8.32 -9.78 -5.13
CA ILE A 108 8.26 -9.10 -3.82
C ILE A 108 9.47 -9.47 -2.95
N SER A 109 9.87 -10.75 -2.94
CA SER A 109 10.97 -11.28 -2.13
C SER A 109 12.35 -10.76 -2.50
N SER A 110 12.53 -10.23 -3.71
CA SER A 110 13.83 -9.77 -4.22
C SER A 110 13.82 -8.33 -4.72
N SER A 111 12.70 -7.61 -4.57
CA SER A 111 12.57 -6.22 -4.99
C SER A 111 13.30 -5.29 -4.02
N PRO A 112 14.30 -4.49 -4.48
CA PRO A 112 14.98 -3.51 -3.62
C PRO A 112 14.04 -2.41 -3.13
N PHE A 113 12.99 -2.10 -3.91
CA PHE A 113 11.95 -1.15 -3.48
C PHE A 113 11.17 -1.67 -2.28
N VAL A 114 10.73 -2.93 -2.35
CA VAL A 114 9.94 -3.54 -1.27
C VAL A 114 10.81 -3.69 -0.02
N THR A 115 12.01 -4.25 -0.12
CA THR A 115 12.88 -4.44 1.04
C THR A 115 13.31 -3.12 1.68
N GLY A 116 13.55 -2.08 0.87
CA GLY A 116 13.81 -0.73 1.37
C GLY A 116 12.63 -0.12 2.12
N LEU A 117 11.40 -0.35 1.65
CA LEU A 117 10.18 0.08 2.35
C LEU A 117 9.93 -0.71 3.64
N GLN A 118 10.18 -2.02 3.65
CA GLN A 118 10.10 -2.84 4.86
C GLN A 118 11.06 -2.33 5.94
N ALA A 119 12.30 -2.01 5.56
CA ALA A 119 13.29 -1.43 6.47
C ALA A 119 12.85 -0.05 6.99
N ALA A 120 12.34 0.82 6.11
CA ALA A 120 11.86 2.14 6.51
C ALA A 120 10.64 2.07 7.45
N ALA A 121 9.69 1.16 7.19
CA ALA A 121 8.54 0.91 8.05
C ALA A 121 8.98 0.45 9.45
N ALA A 122 9.86 -0.55 9.51
CA ALA A 122 10.43 -1.07 10.76
C ALA A 122 11.19 -0.01 11.55
N GLN A 123 12.04 0.77 10.87
CA GLN A 123 12.84 1.83 11.49
C GLN A 123 11.96 2.93 12.12
N HIS A 124 10.83 3.24 11.49
CA HIS A 124 9.98 4.35 11.90
C HIS A 124 8.73 3.94 12.68
N ASN A 125 8.48 2.64 12.83
CA ASN A 125 7.27 2.08 13.43
C ASN A 125 5.99 2.65 12.79
N VAL A 126 5.96 2.71 11.45
CA VAL A 126 4.82 3.20 10.65
C VAL A 126 4.45 2.13 9.64
N ALA A 127 3.18 1.73 9.60
CA ALA A 127 2.70 0.80 8.58
C ALA A 127 2.64 1.50 7.21
N VAL A 128 2.81 0.74 6.13
CA VAL A 128 2.79 1.29 4.77
C VAL A 128 1.85 0.47 3.88
N HIS A 129 0.90 1.13 3.24
CA HIS A 129 0.12 0.56 2.14
C HIS A 129 0.64 1.16 0.83
N VAL A 130 0.99 0.33 -0.15
CA VAL A 130 1.67 0.80 -1.37
C VAL A 130 1.32 -0.06 -2.58
N GLY A 131 1.13 0.59 -3.73
CA GLY A 131 0.98 -0.08 -5.02
C GLY A 131 2.33 -0.34 -5.71
N ILE A 132 2.50 -1.56 -6.23
CA ILE A 132 3.71 -2.06 -6.91
C ILE A 132 3.33 -2.96 -8.10
N HIS A 133 4.29 -3.25 -8.96
CA HIS A 133 4.19 -4.24 -10.01
C HIS A 133 4.91 -5.54 -9.61
N VAL A 134 4.24 -6.68 -9.79
CA VAL A 134 4.81 -7.99 -9.46
C VAL A 134 4.77 -8.89 -10.68
N PRO A 135 5.87 -9.56 -11.06
CA PRO A 135 5.84 -10.57 -12.12
C PRO A 135 4.79 -11.64 -11.87
N THR A 136 3.94 -11.96 -12.86
CA THR A 136 3.03 -13.09 -12.73
C THR A 136 3.75 -14.38 -13.07
N GLU A 137 3.61 -15.39 -12.22
CA GLU A 137 3.91 -16.77 -12.58
C GLU A 137 2.78 -17.28 -13.49
N GLU A 138 2.85 -16.99 -14.79
CA GLU A 138 1.91 -17.55 -15.74
C GLU A 138 2.28 -19.03 -15.94
N LYS A 139 1.49 -19.96 -15.38
CA LYS A 139 1.43 -21.30 -15.98
C LYS A 139 0.81 -21.09 -17.35
N ALA A 140 1.60 -21.26 -18.40
CA ALA A 140 1.14 -21.16 -19.79
C ALA A 140 -0.18 -21.91 -19.94
N GLN A 141 -1.27 -21.17 -20.17
CA GLN A 141 -2.54 -21.74 -20.57
C GLN A 141 -2.58 -21.58 -22.08
N ASP A 142 -2.30 -22.68 -22.77
CA ASP A 142 -2.31 -22.76 -24.22
C ASP A 142 -3.72 -22.40 -24.74
N PRO A 143 -3.89 -21.32 -25.54
CA PRO A 143 -5.20 -20.92 -26.05
C PRO A 143 -5.82 -21.93 -27.03
N ALA A 144 -5.13 -23.02 -27.38
CA ALA A 144 -5.53 -23.95 -28.44
C ALA A 144 -5.79 -25.40 -28.01
N THR A 145 -5.90 -25.75 -26.72
CA THR A 145 -6.17 -27.16 -26.33
C THR A 145 -7.54 -27.36 -25.68
N PRO A 146 -8.52 -28.00 -26.37
CA PRO A 146 -9.82 -28.34 -25.79
C PRO A 146 -9.80 -29.55 -24.86
N ASN A 147 -8.64 -30.13 -24.53
CA ASN A 147 -8.58 -31.31 -23.66
C ASN A 147 -7.22 -31.41 -22.95
N PRO A 148 -7.15 -31.29 -21.61
CA PRO A 148 -5.90 -31.47 -20.90
C PRO A 148 -5.51 -32.95 -20.93
N ASN A 149 -4.31 -33.24 -21.45
CA ASN A 149 -3.69 -34.55 -21.32
C ASN A 149 -3.59 -34.89 -19.81
N PRO A 150 -4.19 -36.00 -19.32
CA PRO A 150 -4.31 -36.27 -17.88
C PRO A 150 -2.97 -36.61 -17.19
N ASN A 151 -1.86 -36.70 -17.94
CA ASN A 151 -0.54 -36.99 -17.40
C ASN A 151 0.53 -36.04 -18.00
N PRO A 152 0.82 -34.87 -17.41
CA PRO A 152 1.99 -34.11 -17.78
C PRO A 152 3.27 -34.84 -17.32
N PRO A 153 4.36 -34.86 -18.11
CA PRO A 153 5.61 -35.44 -17.66
C PRO A 153 6.14 -34.68 -16.43
N LEU A 154 6.46 -35.45 -15.38
CA LEU A 154 7.03 -34.98 -14.13
C LEU A 154 8.42 -34.35 -14.39
N GLY A 155 8.53 -33.02 -14.34
CA GLY A 155 9.84 -32.35 -14.24
C GLY A 155 10.16 -31.18 -15.19
N SER A 156 9.23 -30.64 -15.97
CA SER A 156 9.52 -29.42 -16.76
C SER A 156 9.34 -28.15 -15.93
N THR A 157 10.37 -27.75 -15.18
CA THR A 157 10.50 -26.39 -14.61
C THR A 157 11.36 -25.54 -15.53
N THR A 158 10.84 -25.20 -16.71
CA THR A 158 11.45 -24.14 -17.53
C THR A 158 11.09 -22.80 -16.90
N PRO A 159 12.04 -21.89 -16.60
CA PRO A 159 11.71 -20.55 -16.14
C PRO A 159 10.96 -19.82 -17.26
N THR A 160 9.64 -19.71 -17.15
CA THR A 160 8.83 -18.91 -18.07
C THR A 160 9.05 -17.44 -17.75
N THR A 161 9.63 -16.69 -18.69
CA THR A 161 9.69 -15.23 -18.59
C THR A 161 8.28 -14.67 -18.46
N PRO A 162 7.99 -13.83 -17.45
CA PRO A 162 6.66 -13.26 -17.25
C PRO A 162 6.29 -12.39 -18.47
N THR A 163 5.16 -12.70 -19.10
CA THR A 163 4.58 -11.93 -20.22
C THR A 163 3.74 -10.76 -19.72
N LYS A 164 3.24 -10.86 -18.49
CA LYS A 164 2.41 -9.87 -17.80
C LYS A 164 2.83 -9.73 -16.34
N LEU A 165 2.34 -8.65 -15.73
CA LEU A 165 2.56 -8.29 -14.34
C LEU A 165 1.22 -8.21 -13.61
N ALA A 166 1.22 -8.37 -12.29
CA ALA A 166 0.12 -7.95 -11.44
C ALA A 166 0.35 -6.50 -11.02
N ASN A 167 -0.69 -5.68 -11.09
CA ASN A 167 -0.74 -4.39 -10.41
C ASN A 167 -1.27 -4.65 -9.00
N ARG A 168 -0.38 -4.62 -8.01
CA ARG A 168 -0.61 -5.15 -6.66
C ARG A 168 -0.44 -4.06 -5.61
N THR A 169 -1.40 -3.95 -4.69
CA THR A 169 -1.12 -3.29 -3.40
C THR A 169 -0.64 -4.29 -2.38
N ILE A 170 0.31 -3.89 -1.54
CA ILE A 170 0.75 -4.65 -0.36
C ILE A 170 0.57 -3.80 0.90
N TYR A 171 0.37 -4.46 2.04
CA TYR A 171 0.40 -3.84 3.36
C TYR A 171 1.61 -4.32 4.14
N ILE A 172 2.53 -3.40 4.43
CA ILE A 172 3.72 -3.59 5.26
C ILE A 172 3.38 -3.13 6.67
N GLN A 173 3.50 -4.04 7.63
CA GLN A 173 3.25 -3.79 9.04
C GLN A 173 4.36 -2.90 9.66
N PRO A 174 4.11 -2.27 10.83
CA PRO A 174 5.11 -1.42 11.48
C PRO A 174 6.42 -2.12 11.84
N ASN A 175 6.44 -3.46 11.92
CA ASN A 175 7.65 -4.26 12.13
C ASN A 175 8.41 -4.59 10.82
N GLY A 176 7.94 -4.09 9.67
CA GLY A 176 8.49 -4.36 8.35
C GLY A 176 8.01 -5.66 7.69
N ALA A 177 7.20 -6.48 8.34
CA ALA A 177 6.64 -7.69 7.72
C ALA A 177 5.52 -7.34 6.74
N ILE A 178 5.40 -8.08 5.64
CA ILE A 178 4.24 -7.96 4.74
C ILE A 178 3.10 -8.79 5.31
N HIS A 179 1.92 -8.19 5.42
CA HIS A 179 0.75 -8.89 5.92
C HIS A 179 0.30 -9.98 4.94
N PRO A 180 0.13 -11.24 5.39
CA PRO A 180 -0.04 -12.40 4.51
C PRO A 180 -1.30 -12.33 3.64
N THR A 181 -2.36 -11.70 4.13
CA THR A 181 -3.62 -11.51 3.40
C THR A 181 -3.89 -10.05 3.03
N GLY A 182 -2.90 -9.18 3.22
CA GLY A 182 -3.01 -7.74 2.94
C GLY A 182 -2.60 -7.34 1.53
N SER A 183 -2.43 -8.31 0.63
CA SER A 183 -2.10 -8.07 -0.77
C SER A 183 -3.35 -8.14 -1.64
N TYR A 184 -3.49 -7.24 -2.61
CA TYR A 184 -4.62 -7.19 -3.54
C TYR A 184 -4.13 -6.90 -4.95
N ASP A 185 -4.59 -7.68 -5.93
CA ASP A 185 -4.30 -7.50 -7.35
C ASP A 185 -5.49 -6.81 -8.04
N LYS A 186 -5.22 -5.72 -8.77
CA LYS A 186 -6.23 -4.91 -9.48
C LYS A 186 -7.08 -5.77 -10.41
N ILE A 187 -8.40 -5.69 -10.26
CA ILE A 187 -9.34 -6.51 -11.04
C ILE A 187 -9.78 -5.78 -12.31
N HIS A 188 -10.12 -4.49 -12.21
CA HIS A 188 -10.57 -3.71 -13.37
C HIS A 188 -9.39 -3.02 -14.04
N LEU A 189 -8.96 -3.54 -15.19
CA LEU A 189 -7.89 -2.95 -15.98
C LEU A 189 -8.40 -1.77 -16.82
N PHE A 190 -7.60 -0.72 -16.91
CA PHE A 190 -7.93 0.49 -17.64
C PHE A 190 -7.43 0.42 -19.09
N ASP A 191 -8.39 0.29 -20.01
CA ASP A 191 -8.15 0.28 -21.45
C ASP A 191 -8.96 1.38 -22.13
N TYR A 192 -8.30 2.45 -22.59
CA TYR A 192 -8.94 3.56 -23.27
C TYR A 192 -8.03 4.19 -24.33
N ALA A 193 -8.54 4.37 -25.55
CA ALA A 193 -7.78 4.84 -26.70
C ALA A 193 -6.46 4.04 -26.88
N THR A 194 -5.32 4.72 -26.79
CA THR A 194 -3.97 4.13 -26.89
C THR A 194 -3.43 3.58 -25.58
N LEU A 195 -4.07 3.90 -24.44
CA LEU A 195 -3.69 3.37 -23.14
C LEU A 195 -4.32 1.98 -22.99
N ARG A 196 -3.47 0.96 -22.90
CA ARG A 196 -3.86 -0.45 -22.77
C ARG A 196 -3.14 -1.06 -21.57
N GLU A 197 -3.68 -0.87 -20.38
CA GLU A 197 -3.14 -1.52 -19.18
C GLU A 197 -3.16 -3.04 -19.33
N SER A 198 -4.17 -3.59 -20.02
CA SER A 198 -4.29 -5.03 -20.31
C SER A 198 -3.14 -5.62 -21.14
N ALA A 199 -2.35 -4.77 -21.82
CA ALA A 199 -1.20 -5.21 -22.61
C ALA A 199 -0.01 -5.68 -21.76
N SER A 200 0.13 -5.15 -20.54
CA SER A 200 1.23 -5.48 -19.63
C SER A 200 0.77 -6.02 -18.27
N ILE A 201 -0.51 -5.83 -17.92
CA ILE A 201 -1.07 -6.25 -16.64
C ILE A 201 -2.05 -7.41 -16.83
N ALA A 202 -1.96 -8.41 -15.95
CA ALA A 202 -2.96 -9.45 -15.78
C ALA A 202 -3.98 -9.01 -14.72
N ALA A 203 -5.27 -9.19 -15.01
CA ALA A 203 -6.33 -8.86 -14.07
C ALA A 203 -6.29 -9.79 -12.85
N GLY A 204 -6.49 -9.21 -11.67
CA GLY A 204 -6.72 -9.92 -10.42
C GLY A 204 -7.97 -10.81 -10.50
N ARG A 205 -8.00 -11.87 -9.69
CA ARG A 205 -9.06 -12.89 -9.76
C ARG A 205 -10.20 -12.67 -8.77
N CYS A 206 -9.94 -11.98 -7.66
CA CYS A 206 -10.91 -11.80 -6.59
C CYS A 206 -10.55 -10.60 -5.70
N LEU A 207 -11.58 -10.03 -5.07
CA LEU A 207 -11.41 -9.07 -3.98
C LEU A 207 -10.89 -9.83 -2.76
N VAL A 208 -10.06 -9.15 -1.96
CA VAL A 208 -9.57 -9.68 -0.69
C VAL A 208 -10.35 -9.09 0.48
N PRO A 209 -10.70 -9.89 1.51
CA PRO A 209 -11.39 -9.37 2.69
C PRO A 209 -10.59 -8.26 3.39
N PRO A 210 -11.26 -7.23 3.95
CA PRO A 210 -10.55 -6.20 4.70
C PRO A 210 -9.81 -6.77 5.92
N ILE A 211 -8.55 -6.36 6.08
CA ILE A 211 -7.68 -6.79 7.18
C ILE A 211 -7.79 -5.81 8.38
N PRO A 212 -7.54 -6.26 9.63
CA PRO A 212 -7.39 -5.34 10.74
C PRO A 212 -6.16 -4.46 10.56
N SER A 213 -6.28 -3.18 10.90
CA SER A 213 -5.16 -2.24 10.91
C SER A 213 -5.32 -1.24 12.07
N PRO A 214 -4.27 -0.48 12.40
CA PRO A 214 -4.35 0.53 13.47
C PRO A 214 -5.31 1.71 13.20
N VAL A 215 -5.91 1.82 12.01
CA VAL A 215 -6.90 2.86 11.65
C VAL A 215 -8.25 2.25 11.24
N GLY A 216 -8.55 1.06 11.79
CA GLY A 216 -9.74 0.28 11.47
C GLY A 216 -9.50 -0.81 10.42
N ARG A 217 -10.58 -1.32 9.82
CA ARG A 217 -10.50 -2.38 8.79
C ARG A 217 -10.09 -1.79 7.44
N LEU A 218 -9.01 -2.31 6.88
CA LEU A 218 -8.44 -1.85 5.62
C LEU A 218 -8.85 -2.76 4.46
N GLY A 219 -9.66 -2.24 3.53
CA GLY A 219 -9.94 -2.85 2.23
C GLY A 219 -9.18 -2.13 1.12
N SER A 220 -8.62 -2.87 0.16
CA SER A 220 -7.82 -2.31 -0.93
C SER A 220 -8.58 -2.33 -2.25
N LEU A 221 -8.49 -1.23 -2.99
CA LEU A 221 -8.91 -1.08 -4.38
C LEU A 221 -7.85 -0.26 -5.11
N ILE A 222 -7.70 -0.46 -6.42
CA ILE A 222 -6.67 0.20 -7.20
C ILE A 222 -7.30 0.97 -8.36
N CYS A 223 -7.17 2.29 -8.34
CA CYS A 223 -7.43 3.19 -9.47
C CYS A 223 -8.78 2.96 -10.15
N PHE A 224 -8.80 2.27 -11.30
CA PHE A 224 -10.02 2.07 -12.08
C PHE A 224 -11.08 1.23 -11.36
N ASP A 225 -10.70 0.43 -10.37
CA ASP A 225 -11.65 -0.23 -9.46
C ASP A 225 -12.62 0.77 -8.79
N LEU A 226 -12.18 2.00 -8.52
CA LEU A 226 -12.99 3.05 -7.88
C LEU A 226 -14.13 3.55 -8.77
N ARG A 227 -14.15 3.20 -10.06
CA ARG A 227 -15.22 3.55 -11.00
C ARG A 227 -16.40 2.60 -10.94
N PHE A 228 -16.27 1.49 -10.22
CA PHE A 228 -17.31 0.48 -10.04
C PHE A 228 -17.79 0.53 -8.59
N PRO A 229 -19.10 0.66 -8.32
CA PRO A 229 -19.61 0.67 -6.95
C PRO A 229 -19.53 -0.71 -6.25
N GLU A 230 -19.57 -1.80 -7.02
CA GLU A 230 -19.66 -3.17 -6.50
C GLU A 230 -18.48 -3.57 -5.61
N PRO A 231 -17.21 -3.28 -5.96
CA PRO A 231 -16.07 -3.59 -5.08
C PRO A 231 -16.13 -2.89 -3.73
N ALA A 232 -16.48 -1.60 -3.68
CA ALA A 232 -16.61 -0.87 -2.43
C ALA A 232 -17.76 -1.40 -1.56
N LEU A 233 -18.90 -1.72 -2.19
CA LEU A 233 -20.04 -2.35 -1.50
C LEU A 233 -19.69 -3.75 -0.98
N HIS A 234 -18.92 -4.53 -1.72
CA HIS A 234 -18.44 -5.84 -1.27
C HIS A 234 -17.55 -5.68 -0.03
N LEU A 235 -16.50 -4.86 -0.10
CA LEU A 235 -15.53 -4.69 0.99
C LEU A 235 -16.17 -4.18 2.29
N THR A 236 -17.19 -3.32 2.20
CA THR A 236 -17.92 -2.83 3.39
C THR A 236 -18.83 -3.87 4.03
N ARG A 237 -19.39 -4.80 3.23
CA ARG A 237 -20.31 -5.85 3.69
C ARG A 237 -19.63 -7.12 4.17
N SER A 238 -18.36 -7.34 3.82
CA SER A 238 -17.55 -8.50 4.21
C SER A 238 -17.17 -8.55 5.70
N ARG A 239 -18.07 -8.13 6.60
CA ARG A 239 -17.97 -8.41 8.03
C ARG A 239 -18.01 -9.92 8.21
N THR A 240 -16.88 -10.50 8.62
CA THR A 240 -16.90 -11.74 9.38
C THR A 240 -17.89 -11.54 10.52
N ARG A 241 -18.91 -12.39 10.58
CA ARG A 241 -19.68 -12.55 11.81
C ARG A 241 -18.71 -13.16 12.80
N ASP A 242 -18.11 -12.33 13.63
CA ASP A 242 -17.45 -12.81 14.82
C ASP A 242 -18.58 -13.43 15.66
N GLY A 243 -18.54 -14.76 15.80
CA GLY A 243 -19.51 -15.54 16.57
C GLY A 243 -19.31 -15.40 18.07
#